data_AF-A0A259TMS9-F1
#
_entry.id   AF-A0A259TMS9-F1
#
_cell.length_a   1.000
_cell.length_b   1.000
_cell.length_c   1.000
_cell.angle_alpha   90.00
_cell.angle_beta   90.00
_cell.angle_gamma   90.00
#
_symmetry.space_group_name_H-M   'P 1'
#
loop_
_entity.id
_entity.type
_entity.pdbx_description
1 polymer ?
#
loop_
_entity_poly.entity_id
_entity_poly.type
_entity_poly.pdbx_seq_one_letter_code
_entity_poly.pdbx_strand_id
1 'polypeptide(L)' 'MQPLTSPIHFHTAMIEQTPVAVFLGQEMIGSGKIVQITDYIVKIGDEFYVRDACTFKYAV' A
#
# COMPACT_ATOMS: atom_id res chain seq x y z
N MET A 1 -2.14 -0.93 -13.08
CA MET A 1 -1.77 -0.45 -11.74
C MET A 1 -0.26 -0.52 -11.54
N GLN A 2 0.40 0.63 -11.36
CA GLN A 2 1.85 0.71 -11.15
C GLN A 2 2.20 0.32 -9.69
N PRO A 3 3.26 -0.49 -9.45
CA PRO A 3 3.60 -0.93 -8.10
C PRO A 3 4.33 0.13 -7.28
N LEU A 4 4.10 0.11 -5.96
CA LEU A 4 4.83 0.91 -4.97
C LEU A 4 6.05 0.09 -4.49
N THR A 5 7.19 0.26 -5.15
CA THR A 5 8.42 -0.50 -4.86
C THR A 5 9.45 0.27 -4.02
N SER A 6 9.30 1.58 -3.89
CA SER A 6 10.26 2.45 -3.18
C SER A 6 9.57 3.22 -2.06
N PRO A 7 10.28 3.62 -0.98
CA PRO A 7 9.69 4.42 0.11
C PRO A 7 8.99 5.68 -0.38
N ILE A 8 9.55 6.37 -1.39
CA ILE A 8 8.96 7.59 -1.94
C ILE A 8 7.57 7.33 -2.53
N HIS A 9 7.32 6.18 -3.19
CA HIS A 9 5.99 5.88 -3.72
C HIS A 9 4.92 5.78 -2.62
N PHE A 10 5.26 5.14 -1.49
CA PHE A 10 4.34 5.03 -0.34
C PHE A 10 4.07 6.39 0.29
N HIS A 11 5.11 7.18 0.54
CA HIS A 11 4.95 8.50 1.14
C HIS A 11 4.19 9.46 0.22
N THR A 12 4.45 9.44 -1.09
CA THR A 12 3.67 10.21 -2.06
C THR A 12 2.19 9.79 -2.05
N ALA A 13 1.90 8.49 -2.12
CA ALA A 13 0.52 7.99 -2.07
C ALA A 13 -0.21 8.39 -0.78
N MET A 14 0.50 8.38 0.36
CA MET A 14 -0.03 8.84 1.65
C MET A 14 -0.30 10.35 1.67
N ILE A 15 0.63 11.17 1.18
CA ILE A 15 0.49 12.64 1.16
C ILE A 15 -0.64 13.06 0.21
N GLU A 16 -0.67 12.50 -1.00
CA GLU A 16 -1.68 12.79 -2.01
C GLU A 16 -3.02 12.11 -1.75
N GLN A 17 -3.11 11.28 -0.70
CA GLN A 17 -4.30 10.51 -0.35
C GLN A 17 -4.77 9.62 -1.52
N THR A 18 -3.84 9.15 -2.34
CA THR A 18 -4.08 8.28 -3.49
C THR A 18 -4.43 6.87 -3.01
N PRO A 19 -5.54 6.27 -3.47
CA PRO A 19 -5.88 4.89 -3.14
C PRO A 19 -4.82 3.89 -3.65
N VAL A 20 -4.52 2.90 -2.81
CA VAL A 20 -3.58 1.79 -3.05
C VAL A 20 -4.34 0.50 -2.86
N ALA A 21 -4.14 -0.48 -3.75
CA ALA A 21 -4.60 -1.84 -3.55
C ALA A 21 -3.44 -2.75 -3.10
N VAL A 22 -3.77 -3.72 -2.27
CA VAL A 22 -2.86 -4.67 -1.66
C VAL A 22 -3.13 -6.06 -2.22
N PHE A 23 -2.06 -6.75 -2.59
CA PHE A 23 -2.11 -8.09 -3.15
C PHE A 23 -1.25 -9.05 -2.35
N LEU A 24 -1.75 -10.27 -2.17
CA LEU A 24 -0.96 -11.42 -1.74
C LEU A 24 -0.85 -12.37 -2.94
N GLY A 25 0.35 -12.43 -3.54
CA GLY A 25 0.51 -13.07 -4.85
C GLY A 25 -0.31 -12.37 -5.93
N GLN A 26 -1.31 -13.06 -6.50
CA GLN A 26 -2.21 -12.52 -7.52
C GLN A 26 -3.58 -12.08 -6.99
N GLU A 27 -3.88 -12.37 -5.72
CA GLU A 27 -5.17 -12.07 -5.11
C GLU A 27 -5.16 -10.67 -4.48
N MET A 28 -6.17 -9.85 -4.79
CA MET A 28 -6.37 -8.57 -4.12
C MET A 28 -7.00 -8.81 -2.75
N ILE A 29 -6.27 -8.52 -1.69
CA ILE A 29 -6.70 -8.77 -0.30
C ILE A 29 -7.17 -7.51 0.41
N GLY A 30 -6.99 -6.33 -0.20
CA GLY A 30 -7.37 -5.07 0.41
C GLY A 30 -7.16 -3.87 -0.51
N SER A 31 -7.78 -2.75 -0.15
CA SER A 31 -7.54 -1.47 -0.83
C SER A 31 -7.97 -0.30 0.05
N GLY A 32 -7.37 0.87 -0.19
CA GLY A 32 -7.74 2.09 0.51
C GLY A 32 -6.62 3.12 0.51
N LYS A 33 -6.69 4.07 1.44
CA LYS A 33 -5.65 5.10 1.61
C LYS A 33 -4.67 4.70 2.69
N ILE A 34 -3.39 5.00 2.46
CA ILE A 34 -2.36 4.79 3.47
C ILE A 34 -2.56 5.77 4.61
N VAL A 35 -2.63 5.25 5.83
CA VAL A 35 -2.79 6.02 7.07
C VAL A 35 -1.49 6.05 7.87
N GLN A 36 -0.67 5.02 7.76
CA GLN A 36 0.61 4.92 8.47
C GLN A 36 1.58 4.05 7.68
N ILE A 37 2.85 4.44 7.70
CA ILE A 37 3.96 3.68 7.12
C ILE A 37 4.99 3.47 8.23
N THR A 38 5.43 2.22 8.42
CA THR A 38 6.61 1.86 9.19
C THR A 38 7.58 1.10 8.30
N ASP A 39 8.72 0.69 8.86
CA ASP A 39 9.70 -0.12 8.14
C ASP A 39 9.13 -1.47 7.69
N TYR A 40 8.20 -2.04 8.46
CA TYR A 40 7.67 -3.40 8.23
C TYR A 40 6.20 -3.43 7.83
N ILE A 41 5.42 -2.40 8.16
CA ILE A 41 3.96 -2.42 8.04
C ILE A 41 3.48 -1.18 7.30
N VAL A 42 2.48 -1.35 6.43
CA VAL A 42 1.69 -0.25 5.87
C VAL A 42 0.27 -0.43 6.39
N LYS A 43 -0.25 0.60 7.07
CA LYS A 43 -1.66 0.65 7.48
C LYS A 43 -2.46 1.31 6.36
N ILE A 44 -3.47 0.62 5.86
CA ILE A 44 -4.38 1.12 4.83
C ILE A 44 -5.81 1.03 5.39
N GLY A 45 -6.49 2.19 5.48
CA GLY A 45 -7.71 2.28 6.27
C GLY A 45 -7.47 1.83 7.71
N ASP A 46 -8.22 0.84 8.17
CA ASP A 46 -8.09 0.23 9.50
C ASP A 46 -7.27 -1.07 9.53
N GLU A 47 -6.78 -1.52 8.37
CA GLU A 47 -6.06 -2.79 8.23
C GLU A 47 -4.53 -2.60 8.13
N PHE A 48 -3.79 -3.61 8.57
CA PHE A 48 -2.33 -3.62 8.60
C PHE A 48 -1.78 -4.68 7.65
N TYR A 49 -0.84 -4.29 6.80
CA TYR A 49 -0.23 -5.18 5.81
C TYR A 49 1.29 -5.20 5.95
N VAL A 50 1.88 -6.40 5.97
CA VAL A 50 3.34 -6.57 6.04
C VAL A 50 3.96 -6.27 4.68
N ARG A 51 4.95 -5.38 4.65
CA ARG A 51 5.57 -4.87 3.41
C ARG A 51 6.23 -5.96 2.58
N ASP A 52 6.92 -6.88 3.23
CA ASP A 52 7.66 -7.95 2.54
C ASP A 52 6.75 -9.07 2.02
N ALA A 53 5.56 -9.22 2.61
CA ALA A 53 4.61 -10.25 2.22
C ALA A 53 3.63 -9.78 1.12
N CYS A 54 3.40 -8.47 1.03
CA CYS A 54 2.36 -7.90 0.18
C CYS A 54 2.95 -7.11 -0.99
N THR A 55 2.25 -7.14 -2.13
CA THR A 55 2.51 -6.21 -3.23
C THR A 55 1.50 -5.07 -3.17
N PHE A 56 1.99 -3.84 -3.25
CA PHE A 56 1.16 -2.63 -3.23
C PHE A 56 1.16 -2.00 -4.62
N LYS A 57 0.01 -1.56 -5.11
CA LYS A 57 -0.11 -0.89 -6.41
C LYS A 57 -1.09 0.28 -6.31
N TYR A 58 -0.83 1.36 -7.04
CA TYR A 58 -1.78 2.47 -7.15
C TYR A 58 -3.10 1.99 -7.77
N ALA A 59 -4.23 2.28 -7.13
CA ALA A 59 -5.56 1.82 -7.55
C ALA A 59 -6.23 2.74 -8.60
N VAL A 60 -5.41 3.31 -9.50
CA VAL A 60 -5.84 4.03 -10.72
C VAL A 60 -6.37 3.07 -11.78
#